data_AF-A0A662LSZ0-F1
#
_entry.id   AF-A0A662LSZ0-F1
#
_cell.length_a   1.000
_cell.length_b   1.000
_cell.length_c   1.000
_cell.angle_alpha   90.00
_cell.angle_beta   90.00
_cell.angle_gamma   90.00
#
_symmetry.space_group_name_H-M   'P 1'
#
loop_
_entity.id
_entity.type
_entity.pdbx_description
1 polymer ?
#
loop_
_entity_poly.entity_id
_entity_poly.type
_entity_poly.pdbx_seq_one_letter_code
_entity_poly.pdbx_strand_id
1 'polypeptide(L)'
;MRILRDTPNHSVILFPESTSLLSRTIQRYSINKNLFIIFNNDVIIDGKTYIAMRAIDKGKYQWTVRKFKLWHSDFDDGFTPSEPEPFVEIRGRITGIYICYDAVVLFKEYQTLIDKQIEILMIPSNWDFNFELMERIIDFSLEHIHTLKAVIFSNSNTFSLIKTRTQEKRITETGFVQLEI
;
A
#
# COMPACT_ATOMS: atom_id res chain seq x y z
N MET A 1 11.51 -15.85 5.04
CA MET A 1 10.99 -14.57 5.55
C MET A 1 11.74 -14.12 6.79
N ARG A 2 12.91 -13.51 6.61
CA ARG A 2 13.67 -12.86 7.68
C ARG A 2 12.94 -11.62 8.19
N ILE A 3 12.35 -10.85 7.27
CA ILE A 3 11.55 -9.64 7.51
C ILE A 3 10.54 -9.81 8.65
N LEU A 4 9.54 -10.69 8.51
CA LEU A 4 8.50 -10.87 9.54
C LEU A 4 9.05 -11.38 10.88
N ARG A 5 10.18 -12.09 10.85
CA ARG A 5 10.86 -12.57 12.06
C ARG A 5 11.48 -11.41 12.83
N ASP A 6 12.03 -10.43 12.12
CA ASP A 6 12.79 -9.33 12.71
C ASP A 6 11.89 -8.10 13.00
N THR A 7 10.69 -8.01 12.39
CA THR A 7 9.74 -6.92 12.66
C THR A 7 9.29 -6.89 14.13
N PRO A 8 9.31 -5.75 14.84
CA PRO A 8 8.78 -5.65 16.20
C PRO A 8 7.32 -6.08 16.31
N ASN A 9 6.94 -6.61 17.48
CA ASN A 9 5.54 -6.94 17.77
C ASN A 9 4.66 -5.68 17.65
N HIS A 10 3.38 -5.86 17.34
CA HIS A 10 2.42 -4.76 17.19
C HIS A 10 2.73 -3.79 16.04
N SER A 11 3.55 -4.16 15.07
CA SER A 11 3.81 -3.30 13.90
C SER A 11 2.73 -3.40 12.84
N VAL A 12 2.59 -2.35 12.03
CA VAL A 12 1.93 -2.43 10.71
C VAL A 12 2.99 -2.60 9.64
N ILE A 13 2.76 -3.51 8.70
CA ILE A 13 3.69 -3.84 7.63
C ILE A 13 3.00 -3.64 6.29
N LEU A 14 3.60 -2.82 5.42
CA LEU A 14 3.20 -2.68 4.03
C LEU A 14 4.23 -3.36 3.14
N PHE A 15 3.83 -4.39 2.41
CA PHE A 15 4.63 -4.96 1.32
C PHE A 15 4.34 -4.25 -0.01
N PRO A 16 5.30 -4.24 -0.95
CA PRO A 16 5.10 -3.72 -2.29
C PRO A 16 4.04 -4.49 -3.07
N GLU A 17 3.57 -3.88 -4.15
CA GLU A 17 2.82 -4.57 -5.20
C GLU A 17 3.64 -5.75 -5.76
N SER A 18 2.95 -6.76 -6.29
CA SER A 18 3.57 -7.96 -6.89
C SER A 18 4.41 -8.81 -5.92
N THR A 19 4.46 -8.47 -4.63
CA THR A 19 5.13 -9.27 -3.62
C THR A 19 4.21 -10.40 -3.14
N SER A 20 4.36 -11.58 -3.73
CA SER A 20 3.61 -12.77 -3.33
C SER A 20 4.15 -13.36 -2.03
N LEU A 21 3.26 -13.56 -1.05
CA LEU A 21 3.57 -14.17 0.24
C LEU A 21 2.67 -15.38 0.50
N LEU A 22 3.23 -16.40 1.15
CA LEU A 22 2.46 -17.57 1.58
C LEU A 22 1.47 -17.19 2.68
N SER A 23 0.16 -17.28 2.40
CA SER A 23 -0.93 -16.90 3.30
C SER A 23 -0.83 -17.55 4.69
N ARG A 24 -0.45 -18.83 4.77
CA ARG A 24 -0.26 -19.52 6.06
C ARG A 24 0.83 -18.87 6.91
N THR A 25 1.90 -18.42 6.28
CA THR A 25 3.04 -17.87 7.01
C THR A 25 2.73 -16.47 7.53
N ILE A 26 2.11 -15.60 6.72
CA ILE A 26 1.69 -14.27 7.16
C ILE A 26 0.63 -14.34 8.27
N GLN A 27 -0.34 -15.27 8.20
CA GLN A 27 -1.33 -15.47 9.27
C GLN A 27 -0.65 -15.85 10.59
N ARG A 28 0.32 -16.77 10.55
CA ARG A 28 1.07 -17.17 11.75
C ARG A 28 1.78 -15.98 12.40
N TYR A 29 2.41 -15.12 11.60
CA TYR A 29 3.11 -13.94 12.12
C TYR A 29 2.13 -12.86 12.62
N SER A 30 1.01 -12.67 11.92
CA SER A 30 -0.06 -11.78 12.37
C SER A 30 -0.59 -12.18 13.76
N ILE A 31 -0.76 -13.48 14.03
CA ILE A 31 -1.17 -13.98 15.36
C ILE A 31 -0.03 -13.83 16.38
N ASN A 32 1.13 -14.44 16.10
CA ASN A 32 2.17 -14.61 17.11
C ASN A 32 2.83 -13.29 17.54
N LYS A 33 2.82 -12.29 16.66
CA LYS A 33 3.48 -11.00 16.89
C LYS A 33 2.49 -9.83 16.86
N ASN A 34 1.19 -10.11 16.76
CA ASN A 34 0.13 -9.12 16.65
C ASN A 34 0.40 -8.09 15.52
N LEU A 35 0.83 -8.59 14.36
CA LEU A 35 1.18 -7.76 13.20
C LEU A 35 -0.06 -7.53 12.34
N PHE A 36 -0.21 -6.28 11.89
CA PHE A 36 -1.14 -5.93 10.82
C PHE A 36 -0.36 -5.96 9.51
N ILE A 37 -0.67 -6.91 8.62
CA ILE A 37 0.15 -7.17 7.43
C ILE A 37 -0.66 -6.85 6.18
N ILE A 38 -0.16 -5.95 5.34
CA ILE A 38 -0.73 -5.54 4.06
C ILE A 38 0.18 -6.08 2.95
N PHE A 39 -0.38 -6.85 2.02
CA PHE A 39 0.40 -7.56 1.01
C PHE A 39 -0.39 -7.75 -0.27
N ASN A 40 0.33 -7.97 -1.37
CA ASN A 40 -0.28 -8.29 -2.65
C ASN A 40 -0.85 -9.72 -2.64
N ASN A 41 -2.11 -9.84 -3.01
CA ASN A 41 -2.77 -11.11 -3.24
C ASN A 41 -3.88 -10.90 -4.25
N ASP A 42 -3.55 -11.16 -5.52
CA ASP A 42 -4.49 -11.05 -6.62
C ASP A 42 -5.69 -11.96 -6.40
N VAL A 43 -6.85 -11.49 -6.84
CA VAL A 43 -8.15 -12.14 -6.58
C VAL A 43 -8.89 -12.40 -7.88
N ILE A 44 -9.62 -13.51 -7.93
CA ILE A 44 -10.52 -13.83 -9.02
C ILE A 44 -11.96 -13.64 -8.54
N ILE A 45 -12.73 -12.82 -9.24
CA ILE A 45 -14.13 -12.53 -8.94
C ILE A 45 -14.90 -12.62 -10.26
N ASP A 46 -15.92 -13.47 -10.32
CA ASP A 46 -16.75 -13.69 -11.51
C ASP A 46 -15.93 -13.99 -12.78
N GLY A 47 -14.88 -14.81 -12.62
CA GLY A 47 -13.99 -15.21 -13.71
C GLY A 47 -12.98 -14.13 -14.16
N LYS A 48 -12.96 -12.97 -13.51
CA LYS A 48 -12.02 -11.88 -13.80
C LYS A 48 -10.94 -11.79 -12.74
N THR A 49 -9.70 -11.56 -13.16
CA THR A 49 -8.54 -11.43 -12.27
C THR A 49 -8.26 -9.97 -11.97
N TYR A 50 -7.97 -9.65 -10.70
CA TYR A 50 -7.68 -8.29 -10.24
C TYR A 50 -6.39 -8.25 -9.45
N ILE A 51 -5.54 -7.26 -9.72
CA ILE A 51 -4.42 -6.91 -8.84
C ILE A 51 -5.01 -6.35 -7.55
N ALA A 52 -4.62 -6.91 -6.42
CA ALA A 52 -5.19 -6.51 -5.14
C ALA A 52 -4.19 -6.51 -3.99
N MET A 53 -4.40 -5.57 -3.07
CA MET A 53 -3.76 -5.53 -1.77
C MET A 53 -4.76 -6.00 -0.72
N ARG A 54 -4.33 -6.89 0.16
CA ARG A 54 -5.15 -7.41 1.25
C ARG A 54 -4.47 -7.18 2.59
N ALA A 55 -5.27 -6.97 3.62
CA ALA A 55 -4.79 -6.92 4.99
C ALA A 55 -5.15 -8.18 5.77
N ILE A 56 -4.23 -8.61 6.62
CA ILE A 56 -4.47 -9.59 7.68
C ILE A 56 -4.14 -8.97 9.03
N ASP A 57 -5.05 -9.13 9.98
CA ASP A 57 -4.87 -8.81 11.39
C ASP A 57 -5.39 -9.95 12.25
N LYS A 58 -4.67 -10.28 13.34
CA LYS A 58 -4.97 -11.41 14.24
C LYS A 58 -5.26 -12.71 13.48
N GLY A 59 -4.55 -12.93 12.37
CA GLY A 59 -4.68 -14.11 11.51
C GLY A 59 -5.91 -14.14 10.59
N LYS A 60 -6.71 -13.08 10.53
CA LYS A 60 -7.91 -12.98 9.69
C LYS A 60 -7.78 -11.88 8.65
N TYR A 61 -8.34 -12.11 7.47
CA TYR A 61 -8.48 -11.07 6.44
C TYR A 61 -9.39 -9.95 6.93
N GLN A 62 -8.96 -8.71 6.74
CA GLN A 62 -9.72 -7.52 7.16
C GLN A 62 -10.42 -6.87 5.95
N TRP A 63 -9.67 -6.65 4.88
CA TRP A 63 -10.16 -5.97 3.68
C TRP A 63 -9.33 -6.37 2.44
N THR A 64 -9.87 -5.99 1.28
CA THR A 64 -9.24 -6.12 -0.03
C THR A 64 -9.43 -4.81 -0.77
N VAL A 65 -8.34 -4.18 -1.22
CA VAL A 65 -8.35 -3.05 -2.15
C VAL A 65 -7.87 -3.56 -3.50
N ARG A 66 -8.59 -3.24 -4.57
CA ARG A 66 -8.26 -3.66 -5.94
C ARG A 66 -7.73 -2.46 -6.71
N LYS A 67 -6.77 -2.72 -7.61
CA LYS A 67 -6.18 -1.70 -8.48
C LYS A 67 -7.25 -1.23 -9.47
N PHE A 68 -7.35 0.07 -9.70
CA PHE A 68 -8.39 0.66 -10.55
C PHE A 68 -7.81 1.42 -11.75
N LYS A 69 -6.52 1.75 -11.72
CA LYS A 69 -5.74 2.20 -12.88
C LYS A 69 -4.66 1.18 -13.18
N LEU A 70 -4.87 0.47 -14.29
CA LEU A 70 -3.93 -0.50 -14.81
C LEU A 70 -2.88 0.18 -15.70
N TRP A 71 -1.63 -0.28 -15.61
CA TRP A 71 -0.60 0.01 -16.59
C TRP A 71 -0.81 -0.88 -17.83
N HIS A 72 -0.25 -0.52 -18.98
CA HIS A 72 -0.51 -1.22 -20.25
C HIS A 72 -0.28 -2.74 -20.15
N SER A 73 0.83 -3.16 -19.55
CA SER A 73 1.17 -4.57 -19.37
C SER A 73 0.18 -5.33 -18.47
N ASP A 74 -0.50 -4.65 -17.53
CA ASP A 74 -1.47 -5.31 -16.67
C ASP A 74 -2.67 -5.83 -17.50
N PHE A 75 -3.03 -5.12 -18.58
CA PHE A 75 -4.07 -5.59 -19.50
C PHE A 75 -3.60 -6.80 -20.32
N ASP A 76 -2.33 -6.81 -20.74
CA ASP A 76 -1.73 -7.92 -21.48
C ASP A 76 -1.68 -9.20 -20.63
N ASP A 77 -1.48 -9.04 -19.32
CA ASP A 77 -1.52 -10.14 -18.33
C ASP A 77 -2.94 -10.57 -17.94
N GLY A 78 -3.98 -9.96 -18.53
CA GLY A 78 -5.38 -10.32 -18.34
C GLY A 78 -6.03 -9.78 -17.07
N PHE A 79 -5.44 -8.76 -16.43
CA PHE A 79 -6.05 -8.11 -15.28
C PHE A 79 -7.20 -7.18 -15.69
N THR A 80 -8.18 -7.08 -14.79
CA THR A 80 -9.34 -6.22 -14.93
C THR A 80 -9.22 -5.02 -13.98
N PRO A 81 -9.48 -3.78 -14.44
CA PRO A 81 -9.56 -2.63 -13.55
C PRO A 81 -10.81 -2.74 -12.66
N SER A 82 -10.70 -2.32 -11.40
CA SER A 82 -11.84 -2.21 -10.49
C SER A 82 -12.41 -0.79 -10.42
N GLU A 83 -13.55 -0.65 -9.74
CA GLU A 83 -14.05 0.66 -9.33
C GLU A 83 -13.17 1.24 -8.20
N PRO A 84 -12.99 2.58 -8.13
CA PRO A 84 -12.08 3.21 -7.18
C PRO A 84 -12.65 3.18 -5.76
N GLU A 85 -12.29 2.15 -4.99
CA GLU A 85 -12.59 2.03 -3.55
C GLU A 85 -11.29 1.92 -2.69
N PRO A 86 -10.41 2.94 -2.69
CA PRO A 86 -9.08 2.83 -2.08
C PRO A 86 -9.04 3.09 -0.57
N PHE A 87 -10.18 3.22 0.12
CA PHE A 87 -10.21 3.68 1.51
C PHE A 87 -10.49 2.56 2.50
N VAL A 88 -9.66 2.47 3.54
CA VAL A 88 -9.76 1.45 4.60
C VAL A 88 -9.47 2.07 5.97
N GLU A 89 -9.93 1.41 7.04
CA GLU A 89 -9.53 1.77 8.40
C GLU A 89 -8.36 0.90 8.86
N ILE A 90 -7.32 1.54 9.39
CA ILE A 90 -6.17 0.87 10.01
C ILE A 90 -5.94 1.51 11.37
N ARG A 91 -6.23 0.77 12.44
CA ARG A 91 -6.06 1.21 13.84
C ARG A 91 -6.74 2.55 14.15
N GLY A 92 -8.00 2.69 13.71
CA GLY A 92 -8.79 3.90 13.92
C GLY A 92 -8.40 5.09 13.04
N ARG A 93 -7.55 4.89 12.02
CA ARG A 93 -7.16 5.91 11.05
C ARG A 93 -7.68 5.58 9.67
N ILE A 94 -8.31 6.54 9.02
CA ILE A 94 -8.74 6.41 7.63
C ILE A 94 -7.48 6.48 6.75
N THR A 95 -7.26 5.43 5.97
CA THR A 95 -6.07 5.25 5.14
C THR A 95 -6.46 5.07 3.68
N GLY A 96 -5.82 5.82 2.78
CA GLY A 96 -5.90 5.59 1.34
C GLY A 96 -4.84 4.58 0.89
N ILE A 97 -5.23 3.57 0.12
CA ILE A 97 -4.35 2.58 -0.50
C ILE A 97 -4.41 2.76 -2.02
N TYR A 98 -3.33 3.29 -2.61
CA TYR A 98 -3.24 3.52 -4.05
C TYR A 98 -2.16 2.60 -4.63
N ILE A 99 -2.59 1.59 -5.38
CA ILE A 99 -1.70 0.53 -5.85
C ILE A 99 -0.94 1.03 -7.08
N CYS A 100 0.34 1.34 -6.88
CA CYS A 100 1.27 1.69 -7.93
C CYS A 100 0.76 2.79 -8.86
N TYR A 101 0.30 2.43 -10.07
CA TYR A 101 -0.18 3.37 -11.07
C TYR A 101 -1.46 4.11 -10.68
N ASP A 102 -2.24 3.58 -9.71
CA ASP A 102 -3.37 4.31 -9.11
C ASP A 102 -2.93 5.69 -8.59
N ALA A 103 -1.70 5.80 -8.05
CA ALA A 103 -1.22 7.02 -7.40
C ALA A 103 -1.13 8.22 -8.37
N VAL A 104 -1.08 7.98 -9.69
CA VAL A 104 -1.05 9.05 -10.70
C VAL A 104 -2.34 9.88 -10.71
N VAL A 105 -3.47 9.30 -10.29
CA VAL A 105 -4.74 10.03 -10.25
C VAL A 105 -4.76 11.11 -9.17
N LEU A 106 -3.86 11.04 -8.20
CA LEU A 106 -3.81 11.96 -7.05
C LEU A 106 -3.63 13.41 -7.49
N PHE A 107 -2.94 13.68 -8.60
CA PHE A 107 -2.83 15.04 -9.14
C PHE A 107 -4.18 15.67 -9.53
N LYS A 108 -5.20 14.84 -9.80
CA LYS A 108 -6.52 15.29 -10.27
C LYS A 108 -7.63 15.07 -9.25
N GLU A 109 -7.53 14.02 -8.44
CA GLU A 109 -8.63 13.51 -7.62
C GLU A 109 -8.36 13.63 -6.11
N TYR A 110 -7.38 14.45 -5.70
CA TYR A 110 -7.01 14.61 -4.28
C TYR A 110 -8.13 15.18 -3.39
N GLN A 111 -9.12 15.88 -3.96
CA GLN A 111 -10.24 16.44 -3.17
C GLN A 111 -11.04 15.33 -2.46
N THR A 112 -11.24 14.18 -3.11
CA THR A 112 -11.91 13.03 -2.50
C THR A 112 -11.17 12.52 -1.26
N LEU A 113 -9.84 12.63 -1.24
CA LEU A 113 -9.02 12.21 -0.09
C LEU A 113 -9.21 13.17 1.09
N ILE A 114 -9.34 14.47 0.81
CA ILE A 114 -9.66 15.50 1.81
C ILE A 114 -11.06 15.26 2.38
N ASP A 115 -12.05 15.04 1.52
CA ASP A 115 -13.45 14.84 1.92
C ASP A 115 -13.61 13.58 2.78
N LYS A 116 -12.81 12.54 2.51
CA LYS A 116 -12.73 11.31 3.32
C LYS A 116 -11.89 11.46 4.59
N GLN A 117 -11.28 12.62 4.82
CA GLN A 117 -10.42 12.90 5.97
C GLN A 117 -9.32 11.86 6.17
N ILE A 118 -8.66 11.45 5.08
CA ILE A 118 -7.59 10.46 5.21
C ILE A 118 -6.44 11.02 6.04
N GLU A 119 -5.88 10.19 6.91
CA GLU A 119 -4.73 10.53 7.75
C GLU A 119 -3.44 9.90 7.22
N ILE A 120 -3.55 8.80 6.48
CA ILE A 120 -2.41 8.05 5.97
C ILE A 120 -2.67 7.73 4.50
N LEU A 121 -1.65 7.91 3.66
CA LEU A 121 -1.63 7.43 2.29
C LEU A 121 -0.57 6.34 2.16
N MET A 122 -0.95 5.15 1.69
CA MET A 122 -0.05 4.04 1.41
C MET A 122 -0.03 3.74 -0.08
N ILE A 123 1.18 3.63 -0.63
CA ILE A 123 1.45 3.40 -2.05
C ILE A 123 2.35 2.17 -2.17
N PRO A 124 1.79 0.94 -2.17
CA PRO A 124 2.53 -0.26 -2.54
C PRO A 124 2.74 -0.27 -4.05
N SER A 125 3.97 -0.56 -4.49
CA SER A 125 4.37 -0.33 -5.87
C SER A 125 5.44 -1.30 -6.36
N ASN A 126 5.33 -1.74 -7.61
CA ASN A 126 6.38 -2.46 -8.32
C ASN A 126 6.83 -1.61 -9.52
N TRP A 127 7.30 -0.39 -9.24
CA TRP A 127 7.57 0.61 -10.27
C TRP A 127 9.08 0.83 -10.45
N ASP A 128 9.57 0.55 -11.66
CA ASP A 128 11.00 0.57 -12.00
C ASP A 128 11.46 1.78 -12.81
N PHE A 129 10.55 2.51 -13.42
CA PHE A 129 10.88 3.37 -14.56
C PHE A 129 10.68 4.87 -14.34
N ASN A 130 10.14 5.33 -13.20
CA ASN A 130 10.00 6.77 -12.93
C ASN A 130 9.88 7.14 -11.44
N PHE A 131 10.99 7.14 -10.70
CA PHE A 131 11.01 7.52 -9.27
C PHE A 131 10.69 8.99 -9.03
N GLU A 132 11.13 9.88 -9.91
CA GLU A 132 10.85 11.31 -9.80
C GLU A 132 9.36 11.60 -9.82
N LEU A 133 8.59 10.87 -10.64
CA LEU A 133 7.14 10.99 -10.64
C LEU A 133 6.53 10.57 -9.30
N MET A 134 7.03 9.49 -8.68
CA MET A 134 6.54 9.06 -7.37
C MET A 134 6.87 10.07 -6.27
N GLU A 135 8.10 10.59 -6.24
CA GLU A 135 8.48 11.64 -5.28
C GLU A 135 7.59 12.88 -5.44
N ARG A 136 7.30 13.29 -6.69
CA ARG A 136 6.36 14.38 -6.96
C ARG A 136 4.94 14.10 -6.49
N ILE A 137 4.44 12.87 -6.64
CA ILE A 137 3.11 12.48 -6.13
C ILE A 137 3.08 12.56 -4.61
N ILE A 138 4.13 12.06 -3.94
CA ILE A 138 4.25 12.08 -2.47
C ILE A 138 4.27 13.52 -1.96
N ASP A 139 5.10 14.38 -2.56
CA ASP A 139 5.25 15.77 -2.16
C ASP A 139 3.95 16.55 -2.41
N PHE A 140 3.36 16.39 -3.60
CA PHE A 140 2.05 16.96 -3.93
C PHE A 140 0.99 16.57 -2.91
N SER A 141 0.93 15.29 -2.52
CA SER A 141 -0.05 14.78 -1.56
C SER A 141 0.11 15.44 -0.18
N LEU A 142 1.34 15.56 0.32
CA LEU A 142 1.61 16.22 1.61
C LEU A 142 1.33 17.72 1.58
N GLU A 143 1.56 18.38 0.45
CA GLU A 143 1.28 19.80 0.26
C GLU A 143 -0.23 20.10 0.19
N HIS A 144 -1.00 19.30 -0.56
CA HIS A 144 -2.38 19.62 -0.90
C HIS A 144 -3.43 18.95 0.01
N ILE A 145 -3.12 17.79 0.59
CA ILE A 145 -4.05 17.04 1.45
C ILE A 145 -3.70 17.30 2.91
N HIS A 146 -4.26 18.39 3.46
CA HIS A 146 -3.92 18.88 4.80
C HIS A 146 -4.22 17.88 5.94
N THR A 147 -5.16 16.96 5.74
CA THR A 147 -5.49 15.90 6.71
C THR A 147 -4.42 14.81 6.81
N LEU A 148 -3.57 14.64 5.79
CA LEU A 148 -2.51 13.64 5.79
C LEU A 148 -1.48 13.91 6.89
N LYS A 149 -1.15 12.88 7.65
CA LYS A 149 -0.08 12.86 8.64
C LYS A 149 1.19 12.21 8.07
N ALA A 150 1.02 11.21 7.20
CA ALA A 150 2.13 10.52 6.57
C ALA A 150 1.73 9.97 5.19
N VAL A 151 2.72 9.91 4.29
CA VAL A 151 2.70 9.13 3.06
C VAL A 151 3.73 8.01 3.20
N ILE A 152 3.33 6.81 2.85
CA ILE A 152 4.13 5.60 2.97
C ILE A 152 4.22 4.97 1.59
N PHE A 153 5.44 4.85 1.09
CA PHE A 153 5.72 4.26 -0.20
C PHE A 153 6.50 2.97 0.00
N SER A 154 6.00 1.86 -0.53
CA SER A 154 6.72 0.59 -0.50
C SER A 154 6.98 0.11 -1.91
N ASN A 155 8.26 -0.09 -2.22
CA ASN A 155 8.71 -0.51 -3.55
C ASN A 155 9.62 -1.74 -3.46
N SER A 156 9.46 -2.65 -4.42
CA SER A 156 10.22 -3.91 -4.50
C SER A 156 11.64 -3.74 -5.03
N ASN A 157 11.95 -2.64 -5.74
CA ASN A 157 13.09 -2.57 -6.64
C ASN A 157 14.15 -1.53 -6.26
N THR A 158 13.79 -0.47 -5.51
CA THR A 158 14.77 0.56 -5.11
C THR A 158 14.76 0.87 -3.62
N PHE A 159 13.79 1.65 -3.16
CA PHE A 159 13.65 2.06 -1.77
C PHE A 159 12.19 2.11 -1.39
N SER A 160 11.94 1.88 -0.11
CA SER A 160 10.67 2.25 0.50
C SER A 160 10.89 3.52 1.34
N LEU A 161 9.86 4.30 1.60
CA LEU A 161 9.98 5.46 2.49
C LEU A 161 8.72 5.71 3.31
N ILE A 162 8.92 6.45 4.39
CA ILE A 162 7.87 7.12 5.14
C ILE A 162 8.20 8.60 5.11
N LYS A 163 7.24 9.41 4.66
CA LYS A 163 7.39 10.87 4.60
C LYS A 163 6.25 11.56 5.33
N THR A 164 6.61 12.53 6.14
CA THR A 164 5.70 13.50 6.77
C THR A 164 6.10 14.90 6.28
N ARG A 165 5.38 15.94 6.72
CA ARG A 165 5.73 17.33 6.38
C ARG A 165 7.08 17.78 6.93
N THR A 166 7.60 17.12 7.96
CA THR A 166 8.79 17.56 8.69
C THR A 166 9.93 16.55 8.65
N GLN A 167 9.66 15.30 8.24
CA GLN A 167 10.63 14.22 8.29
C GLN A 167 10.47 13.29 7.08
N GLU A 168 11.60 12.76 6.61
CA GLU A 168 11.65 11.69 5.62
C GLU A 168 12.56 10.58 6.15
N LYS A 169 12.08 9.34 6.12
CA LYS A 169 12.86 8.15 6.43
C LYS A 169 12.87 7.23 5.22
N ARG A 170 14.02 7.14 4.55
CA ARG A 170 14.25 6.16 3.48
C ARG A 170 14.67 4.82 4.07
N ILE A 171 14.14 3.76 3.47
CA ILE A 171 14.38 2.36 3.81
C ILE A 171 14.98 1.73 2.56
N THR A 172 16.30 1.52 2.60
CA THR A 172 17.10 1.01 1.46
C THR A 172 17.18 -0.52 1.44
N GLU A 173 16.72 -1.20 2.48
CA GLU A 173 16.49 -2.64 2.43
C GLU A 173 15.17 -2.89 1.69
N THR A 174 15.22 -3.68 0.61
CA THR A 174 14.11 -3.85 -0.31
C THR A 174 12.89 -4.48 0.36
N GLY A 175 11.70 -3.96 0.00
CA GLY A 175 10.51 -4.79 -0.06
C GLY A 175 9.50 -4.70 1.08
N PHE A 176 9.55 -3.73 2.00
CA PHE A 176 8.43 -3.42 2.92
C PHE A 176 8.66 -2.14 3.74
N VAL A 177 7.58 -1.60 4.32
CA VAL A 177 7.62 -0.53 5.33
C VAL A 177 7.04 -1.04 6.65
N GLN A 178 7.75 -0.78 7.75
CA GLN A 178 7.25 -0.95 9.12
C GLN A 178 6.75 0.39 9.67
N LEU A 179 5.59 0.38 10.30
CA LEU A 179 5.01 1.54 10.96
C LEU A 179 4.67 1.25 12.42
N GLU A 180 4.92 2.24 13.26
CA GLU A 180 4.40 2.36 14.61
C GLU A 180 3.27 3.40 14.58
N ILE A 181 2.04 2.93 14.31
CA ILE A 181 0.82 3.75 14.27
C ILE A 181 -0.23 3.28 15.27
#